data_AF-A0A7V9MHK9-F1
#
_entry.id   AF-A0A7V9MHK9-F1
#
_cell.length_a   1.000
_cell.length_b   1.000
_cell.length_c   1.000
_cell.angle_alpha   90.00
_cell.angle_beta   90.00
_cell.angle_gamma   90.00
#
_symmetry.space_group_name_H-M   'P 1'
#
loop_
_entity.id
_entity.type
_entity.pdbx_description
1 polymer ?
#
loop_
_entity_poly.entity_id
_entity_poly.type
_entity_poly.pdbx_seq_one_letter_code
_entity_poly.pdbx_strand_id
1 'polypeptide(L)'
;HPLLSVTGTAPPRFDGAGCAVAGSTSAALAFAVSTARRLGMSPFPIDDEQRAAYHAAASVASNFLVTLEASAETLLVETGVDAAEARALLAPLVRSSVEAWAALGPRHALTGPVARGDERTVALQREAVATARPELLALFDVMVERTRELLAEPTGMAA
;
A
#
# COMPACT_ATOMS: atom_id res chain seq x y z
N HIS A 1 9.80 15.52 -5.35
CA HIS A 1 9.93 14.07 -5.19
C HIS A 1 8.71 13.41 -5.83
N PRO A 2 8.86 12.80 -7.01
CA PRO A 2 7.76 12.08 -7.66
C PRO A 2 7.32 10.89 -6.80
N LEU A 3 6.01 10.75 -6.59
CA LEU A 3 5.37 9.56 -6.03
C LEU A 3 5.24 8.50 -7.12
N LEU A 4 6.38 7.92 -7.50
CA LEU A 4 6.47 6.91 -8.52
C LEU A 4 7.59 5.93 -8.15
N SER A 5 7.30 4.63 -8.23
CA SER A 5 8.34 3.62 -8.18
C SER A 5 9.08 3.57 -9.51
N VAL A 6 10.32 4.04 -9.54
CA VAL A 6 11.17 3.98 -10.73
C VAL A 6 11.98 2.69 -10.64
N THR A 7 11.49 1.64 -11.29
CA THR A 7 12.16 0.33 -11.36
C THR A 7 12.33 -0.11 -12.82
N GLY A 8 13.39 -0.87 -13.08
CA GLY A 8 13.68 -1.39 -14.42
C GLY A 8 14.50 -0.44 -15.30
N THR A 9 14.58 -0.76 -16.60
CA THR A 9 15.43 -0.08 -17.60
C THR A 9 14.65 0.86 -18.53
N ALA A 10 13.33 0.84 -18.47
CA ALA A 10 12.48 1.72 -19.28
C ALA A 10 12.47 3.14 -18.68
N PRO A 11 12.36 4.19 -19.52
CA PRO A 11 12.26 5.56 -19.03
C PRO A 11 10.99 5.72 -18.17
N PRO A 12 11.09 6.34 -16.99
CA PRO A 12 9.95 6.56 -16.12
C PRO A 12 8.91 7.44 -16.80
N ARG A 13 7.63 7.06 -16.66
CA ARG A 13 6.50 7.89 -17.08
C ARG A 13 6.02 8.70 -15.89
N PHE A 14 6.23 10.01 -15.93
CA PHE A 14 5.86 10.94 -14.85
C PHE A 14 4.43 11.48 -14.98
N ASP A 15 3.80 11.34 -16.14
CA ASP A 15 2.46 11.84 -16.39
C ASP A 15 1.46 11.30 -15.36
N GLY A 16 0.74 12.20 -14.70
CA GLY A 16 -0.25 11.88 -13.68
C GLY A 16 0.30 11.55 -12.29
N ALA A 17 1.62 11.41 -12.12
CA ALA A 17 2.20 11.13 -10.81
C ALA A 17 2.10 12.35 -9.88
N GLY A 18 1.78 12.12 -8.61
CA GLY A 18 1.92 13.15 -7.57
C GLY A 18 3.39 13.55 -7.39
N CYS A 19 3.69 14.81 -7.10
CA CYS A 19 5.06 15.25 -6.85
C CYS A 19 5.14 16.18 -5.64
N ALA A 20 5.73 15.71 -4.54
CA ALA A 20 6.00 16.57 -3.40
C ALA A 20 7.05 17.62 -3.78
N VAL A 21 6.77 18.89 -3.56
CA VAL A 21 7.69 20.00 -3.85
C VAL A 21 7.96 20.82 -2.59
N ALA A 22 9.20 21.27 -2.46
CA ALA A 22 9.64 22.16 -1.40
C ALA A 22 10.63 23.17 -2.00
N GLY A 23 10.80 24.33 -1.35
CA GLY A 23 11.74 25.35 -1.80
C GLY A 23 12.08 26.32 -0.66
N SER A 24 13.35 26.68 -0.54
CA SER A 24 13.86 27.60 0.48
C SER A 24 13.41 29.05 0.29
N THR A 25 12.83 29.37 -0.87
CA THR A 25 12.25 30.68 -1.21
C THR A 25 10.99 30.47 -2.05
N SER A 26 10.13 31.48 -2.11
CA SER A 26 8.94 31.46 -2.98
C SER A 26 9.30 31.26 -4.46
N ALA A 27 10.44 31.81 -4.91
CA ALA A 27 10.93 31.63 -6.27
C ALA A 27 11.39 30.19 -6.53
N ALA A 28 12.11 29.57 -5.58
CA ALA A 28 12.53 28.18 -5.69
C ALA A 28 11.33 27.22 -5.69
N LEU A 29 10.33 27.47 -4.83
CA LEU A 29 9.10 26.69 -4.80
C LEU A 29 8.32 26.81 -6.11
N ALA A 30 8.16 28.04 -6.64
CA ALA A 30 7.50 28.27 -7.92
C ALA A 30 8.22 27.56 -9.08
N PHE A 31 9.56 27.58 -9.08
CA PHE A 31 10.37 26.85 -10.04
C PHE A 31 10.13 25.33 -9.95
N ALA A 32 10.15 24.75 -8.75
CA ALA A 32 9.90 23.33 -8.52
C ALA A 32 8.49 22.91 -8.99
N VAL A 33 7.46 23.69 -8.65
CA VAL A 33 6.07 23.48 -9.10
C VAL A 33 5.99 23.52 -10.63
N SER A 34 6.59 24.53 -11.26
CA SER A 34 6.55 24.69 -12.72
C SER A 34 7.24 23.53 -13.44
N THR A 35 8.38 23.07 -12.91
CA THR A 35 9.13 21.95 -13.46
C THR A 35 8.31 20.67 -13.38
N ALA A 36 7.68 20.40 -12.23
CA ALA A 36 6.84 19.22 -12.07
C ALA A 36 5.66 19.20 -13.05
N ARG A 37 4.97 20.34 -13.23
CA ARG A 37 3.88 20.47 -14.21
C ARG A 37 4.34 20.24 -15.65
N ARG A 38 5.53 20.76 -16.02
CA ARG A 38 6.10 20.55 -17.37
C ARG A 38 6.44 19.08 -17.67
N LEU A 39 6.63 18.28 -16.63
CA LEU A 39 6.84 16.83 -16.71
C LEU A 39 5.53 16.03 -16.57
N GLY A 40 4.37 16.69 -16.62
CA GLY A 40 3.06 16.05 -16.54
C GLY A 40 2.63 15.58 -15.14
N MET A 41 3.38 15.94 -14.10
CA MET A 41 3.08 15.58 -12.71
C MET A 41 2.06 16.54 -12.06
N SER A 42 1.46 16.08 -10.97
CA SER A 42 0.61 16.87 -10.07
C SER A 42 1.39 17.30 -8.82
N PRO A 43 1.98 18.51 -8.80
CA PRO A 43 2.76 18.95 -7.65
C PRO A 43 1.89 19.34 -6.46
N PHE A 44 2.38 19.05 -5.26
CA PHE A 44 1.81 19.51 -4.00
C PHE A 44 2.93 19.91 -3.01
N PRO A 45 2.76 20.99 -2.23
CA PRO A 45 3.78 21.43 -1.29
C PRO A 45 3.90 20.46 -0.10
N ILE A 46 5.11 20.26 0.39
CA ILE A 46 5.40 19.58 1.66
C ILE A 46 6.42 20.41 2.43
N ASP A 47 6.08 20.74 3.67
CA ASP A 47 6.98 21.43 4.59
C ASP A 47 8.10 20.49 5.06
N ASP A 48 9.26 21.06 5.41
CA ASP A 48 10.44 20.28 5.78
C ASP A 48 10.20 19.43 7.03
N GLU A 49 9.39 19.94 7.97
CA GLU A 49 8.97 19.23 9.19
C GLU A 49 8.13 17.99 8.87
N GLN A 50 7.39 18.00 7.76
CA GLN A 50 6.51 16.90 7.34
C GLN A 50 7.21 15.90 6.40
N ARG A 51 8.44 16.19 5.99
CA ARG A 51 9.18 15.36 5.02
C ARG A 51 9.33 13.91 5.47
N ALA A 52 9.59 13.69 6.76
CA ALA A 52 9.73 12.35 7.33
C ALA A 52 8.40 11.57 7.26
N ALA A 53 7.29 12.19 7.65
CA ALA A 53 5.96 11.60 7.58
C ALA A 53 5.55 11.30 6.13
N TYR A 54 5.85 12.22 5.20
CA TYR A 54 5.66 12.02 3.77
C TYR A 54 6.40 10.77 3.25
N HIS A 55 7.68 10.62 3.59
CA HIS A 55 8.46 9.45 3.16
C HIS A 55 8.00 8.15 3.82
N ALA A 56 7.51 8.20 5.06
CA ALA A 56 6.89 7.05 5.70
C ALA A 56 5.63 6.62 4.95
N ALA A 57 4.75 7.56 4.57
CA ALA A 57 3.56 7.27 3.77
C ALA A 57 3.91 6.66 2.41
N ALA A 58 4.93 7.20 1.72
CA ALA A 58 5.43 6.63 0.47
C ALA A 58 5.96 5.20 0.66
N SER A 59 6.73 4.96 1.73
CA SER A 59 7.28 3.63 2.05
C SER A 59 6.19 2.59 2.32
N VAL A 60 5.12 2.99 3.03
CA VAL A 60 3.94 2.13 3.25
C VAL A 60 3.26 1.81 1.92
N ALA A 61 3.05 2.82 1.06
CA ALA A 61 2.35 2.67 -0.20
C ALA A 61 3.13 1.89 -1.28
N SER A 62 4.45 1.78 -1.19
CA SER A 62 5.29 1.06 -2.17
C SER A 62 6.11 -0.07 -1.56
N ASN A 63 7.02 0.25 -0.63
CA ASN A 63 8.03 -0.70 -0.19
C ASN A 63 7.40 -1.80 0.66
N PHE A 64 6.55 -1.42 1.61
CA PHE A 64 5.89 -2.38 2.48
C PHE A 64 4.78 -3.13 1.78
N LEU A 65 4.18 -2.56 0.73
CA LEU A 65 3.32 -3.33 -0.17
C LEU A 65 4.09 -4.50 -0.80
N VAL A 66 5.29 -4.25 -1.35
CA VAL A 66 6.14 -5.33 -1.89
C VAL A 66 6.54 -6.35 -0.81
N THR A 67 6.88 -5.90 0.40
CA THR A 67 7.17 -6.80 1.53
C THR A 67 5.96 -7.66 1.94
N LEU A 68 4.77 -7.08 1.93
CA LEU A 68 3.52 -7.79 2.22
C LEU A 68 3.25 -8.87 1.17
N GLU A 69 3.40 -8.55 -0.11
CA GLU A 69 3.23 -9.54 -1.18
C GLU A 69 4.28 -10.65 -1.13
N ALA A 70 5.53 -10.36 -0.73
CA ALA A 70 6.53 -11.39 -0.50
C ALA A 70 6.14 -12.35 0.64
N SER A 71 5.46 -11.84 1.67
CA SER A 71 4.89 -12.66 2.75
C SER A 71 3.70 -13.50 2.27
N ALA A 72 2.89 -12.97 1.35
CA ALA A 72 1.82 -13.73 0.70
C ALA A 72 2.36 -14.85 -0.20
N GLU A 73 3.41 -14.60 -1.00
CA GLU A 73 4.14 -15.62 -1.77
C GLU A 73 4.62 -16.74 -0.83
N THR A 74 5.24 -16.35 0.28
CA THR A 74 5.76 -17.26 1.30
C THR A 74 4.66 -18.17 1.87
N LEU A 75 3.51 -17.62 2.25
CA LEU A 75 2.38 -18.39 2.78
C LEU A 75 1.74 -19.29 1.73
N LEU A 76 1.68 -18.86 0.46
CA LEU A 76 1.11 -19.68 -0.62
C LEU A 76 1.96 -20.92 -0.90
N VAL A 77 3.28 -20.80 -0.82
CA VAL A 77 4.21 -21.94 -1.02
C VAL A 77 3.97 -23.05 0.00
N GLU A 78 3.61 -22.72 1.25
CA GLU A 78 3.29 -23.70 2.29
C GLU A 78 2.05 -24.56 1.95
N THR A 79 1.24 -24.14 0.97
CA THR A 79 0.11 -24.93 0.46
C THR A 79 0.50 -25.96 -0.61
N GLY A 80 1.79 -26.05 -0.96
CA GLY A 80 2.34 -26.97 -1.97
C GLY A 80 2.48 -26.36 -3.36
N VAL A 81 2.23 -25.05 -3.51
CA VAL A 81 2.47 -24.31 -4.75
C VAL A 81 3.97 -24.09 -4.96
N ASP A 82 4.45 -24.23 -6.21
CA ASP A 82 5.84 -23.95 -6.55
C ASP A 82 6.17 -22.47 -6.31
N ALA A 83 7.31 -22.20 -5.65
CA ALA A 83 7.79 -20.85 -5.40
C ALA A 83 8.00 -20.03 -6.69
N ALA A 84 8.35 -20.69 -7.80
CA ALA A 84 8.49 -20.05 -9.10
C ALA A 84 7.13 -19.57 -9.67
N GLU A 85 6.02 -20.18 -9.26
CA GLU A 85 4.67 -19.89 -9.74
C GLU A 85 3.87 -18.98 -8.80
N ALA A 86 4.20 -18.97 -7.50
CA ALA A 86 3.45 -18.26 -6.46
C ALA A 86 3.14 -16.80 -6.83
N ARG A 87 4.14 -16.05 -7.29
CA ARG A 87 3.95 -14.65 -7.72
C ARG A 87 2.98 -14.52 -8.89
N ALA A 88 3.11 -15.39 -9.89
CA ALA A 88 2.27 -15.32 -11.08
C ALA A 88 0.79 -15.60 -10.75
N LEU A 89 0.54 -16.50 -9.79
CA LEU A 89 -0.78 -16.84 -9.29
C LEU A 89 -1.39 -15.71 -8.44
N LEU A 90 -0.58 -15.03 -7.61
CA LEU A 90 -1.05 -13.93 -6.74
C LEU A 90 -1.21 -12.60 -7.50
N ALA A 91 -0.41 -12.33 -8.53
CA ALA A 91 -0.37 -11.02 -9.19
C ALA A 91 -1.74 -10.51 -9.69
N PRO A 92 -2.64 -11.33 -10.28
CA PRO A 92 -3.98 -10.88 -10.66
C PRO A 92 -4.81 -10.41 -9.46
N LEU A 93 -4.74 -11.13 -8.33
CA LEU A 93 -5.46 -10.77 -7.09
C LEU A 93 -4.95 -9.42 -6.55
N VAL A 94 -3.63 -9.24 -6.47
CA VAL A 94 -3.00 -8.00 -6.00
C VAL A 94 -3.41 -6.81 -6.87
N ARG A 95 -3.31 -6.93 -8.20
CA ARG A 95 -3.69 -5.85 -9.13
C ARG A 95 -5.15 -5.46 -8.95
N SER A 96 -6.05 -6.43 -8.93
CA SER A 96 -7.48 -6.16 -8.76
C SER A 96 -7.79 -5.45 -7.43
N SER A 97 -7.06 -5.80 -6.36
CA SER A 97 -7.21 -5.18 -5.04
C SER A 97 -6.72 -3.73 -5.02
N VAL A 98 -5.57 -3.45 -5.64
CA VAL A 98 -5.01 -2.09 -5.77
C VAL A 98 -5.90 -1.21 -6.64
N GLU A 99 -6.42 -1.74 -7.76
CA GLU A 99 -7.34 -1.03 -8.64
C GLU A 99 -8.67 -0.71 -7.93
N ALA A 100 -9.23 -1.67 -7.19
CA ALA A 100 -10.43 -1.45 -6.38
C ALA A 100 -10.18 -0.38 -5.30
N TRP A 101 -9.04 -0.42 -4.60
CA TRP A 101 -8.67 0.59 -3.62
C TRP A 101 -8.59 1.99 -4.24
N ALA A 102 -7.94 2.10 -5.39
CA ALA A 102 -7.78 3.37 -6.09
C ALA A 102 -9.13 3.96 -6.56
N ALA A 103 -10.07 3.11 -6.96
CA ALA A 103 -11.37 3.53 -7.47
C ALA A 103 -12.44 3.78 -6.39
N LEU A 104 -12.48 2.93 -5.35
CA LEU A 104 -13.58 2.89 -4.37
C LEU A 104 -13.18 3.42 -2.99
N GLY A 105 -11.88 3.59 -2.75
CA GLY A 105 -11.33 3.86 -1.43
C GLY A 105 -11.24 2.60 -0.55
N PRO A 106 -10.50 2.68 0.57
CA PRO A 106 -10.08 1.49 1.32
C PRO A 106 -11.25 0.71 1.93
N ARG A 107 -12.26 1.38 2.51
CA ARG A 107 -13.41 0.71 3.13
C ARG A 107 -14.25 -0.08 2.11
N HIS A 108 -14.53 0.51 0.96
CA HIS A 108 -15.40 -0.11 -0.05
C HIS A 108 -14.68 -1.15 -0.90
N ALA A 109 -13.36 -1.03 -1.04
CA ALA A 109 -12.54 -2.04 -1.73
C ALA A 109 -12.31 -3.30 -0.89
N LEU A 110 -12.42 -3.19 0.44
CA LEU A 110 -12.15 -4.30 1.35
C LEU A 110 -13.22 -5.39 1.23
N THR A 111 -12.76 -6.63 1.08
CA THR A 111 -13.60 -7.84 1.07
C THR A 111 -13.01 -8.90 2.01
N GLY A 112 -13.55 -10.13 1.98
CA GLY A 112 -12.99 -11.25 2.74
C GLY A 112 -13.63 -11.47 4.13
N PRO A 113 -13.06 -12.37 4.93
CA PRO A 113 -13.68 -12.86 6.17
C PRO A 113 -13.81 -11.77 7.24
N VAL A 114 -12.80 -10.91 7.41
CA VAL A 114 -12.86 -9.79 8.38
C VAL A 114 -14.00 -8.83 8.02
N ALA A 115 -14.14 -8.46 6.74
CA ALA A 115 -15.20 -7.57 6.27
C ALA A 115 -16.63 -8.10 6.52
N ARG A 116 -16.80 -9.42 6.59
CA ARG A 116 -18.10 -10.06 6.87
C ARG A 116 -18.25 -10.56 8.30
N GLY A 117 -17.28 -10.31 9.18
CA GLY A 117 -17.30 -10.78 10.58
C GLY A 117 -17.17 -12.30 10.74
N ASP A 118 -16.56 -12.99 9.78
CA ASP A 118 -16.34 -14.45 9.85
C ASP A 118 -15.10 -14.77 10.70
N GLU A 119 -15.25 -14.59 12.02
CA GLU A 119 -14.19 -14.78 13.01
C GLU A 119 -13.67 -16.22 13.06
N ARG A 120 -14.52 -17.19 12.71
CA ARG A 120 -14.10 -18.60 12.62
C ARG A 120 -13.09 -18.80 11.50
N THR A 121 -13.34 -18.24 10.32
CA THR A 121 -12.38 -18.32 9.22
C THR A 121 -11.09 -17.57 9.55
N VAL A 122 -11.16 -16.40 10.19
CA VAL A 122 -9.97 -15.65 10.62
C VAL A 122 -9.14 -16.45 11.63
N ALA A 123 -9.77 -17.13 12.59
CA ALA A 123 -9.08 -17.97 13.57
C ALA A 123 -8.35 -19.15 12.90
N LEU A 124 -8.99 -19.81 11.94
CA LEU A 124 -8.37 -20.91 11.17
C LEU A 124 -7.19 -20.42 10.33
N GLN A 125 -7.31 -19.26 9.69
CA GLN A 125 -6.19 -18.64 8.95
C GLN A 125 -5.02 -18.33 9.88
N ARG A 126 -5.31 -17.76 11.06
CA ARG A 126 -4.29 -17.46 12.07
C ARG A 126 -3.56 -18.72 12.54
N GLU A 127 -4.29 -19.80 12.80
CA GLU A 127 -3.70 -21.09 13.20
C GLU A 127 -2.80 -21.68 12.10
N ALA A 128 -3.24 -21.58 10.83
CA ALA A 128 -2.43 -22.01 9.70
C ALA A 128 -1.12 -21.21 9.59
N VAL A 129 -1.15 -19.88 9.77
CA VAL A 129 0.05 -19.04 9.81
C VAL A 129 0.94 -19.41 10.99
N ALA A 130 0.38 -19.56 12.20
CA ALA A 130 1.13 -19.91 13.40
C ALA A 130 1.85 -21.27 13.27
N THR A 131 1.23 -22.22 12.56
CA THR A 131 1.79 -23.55 12.34
C THR A 131 2.86 -23.55 11.27
N ALA A 132 2.58 -22.95 10.11
CA ALA A 132 3.47 -23.03 8.96
C ALA A 132 4.64 -22.04 9.08
N ARG A 133 4.35 -20.77 9.42
CA ARG A 133 5.27 -19.62 9.40
C ARG A 133 5.09 -18.72 10.63
N PRO A 134 5.47 -19.19 11.82
CA PRO A 134 5.26 -18.46 13.08
C PRO A 134 5.88 -17.06 13.09
N GLU A 135 6.93 -16.82 12.32
CA GLU A 135 7.54 -15.50 12.17
C GLU A 135 6.64 -14.46 11.47
N LEU A 136 5.63 -14.90 10.72
CA LEU A 136 4.63 -14.03 10.06
C LEU A 136 3.38 -13.78 10.92
N LEU A 137 3.26 -14.45 12.07
CA LEU A 137 2.05 -14.38 12.90
C LEU A 137 1.79 -12.95 13.42
N ALA A 138 2.84 -12.25 13.85
CA ALA A 138 2.70 -10.87 14.32
C ALA A 138 2.23 -9.92 13.20
N LEU A 139 2.70 -10.13 11.97
CA LEU A 139 2.23 -9.38 10.80
C LEU A 139 0.76 -9.69 10.52
N PHE A 140 0.37 -10.96 10.52
CA PHE A 140 -1.02 -11.37 10.29
C PHE A 140 -1.97 -10.73 11.32
N ASP A 141 -1.61 -10.81 12.61
CA ASP A 141 -2.42 -10.27 13.70
C ASP A 141 -2.62 -8.76 13.58
N VAL A 142 -1.54 -8.00 13.34
CA VAL A 142 -1.62 -6.54 13.13
C VAL A 142 -2.46 -6.21 11.89
N MET A 143 -2.30 -6.96 10.79
CA MET A 143 -3.09 -6.71 9.58
C MET A 143 -4.58 -6.97 9.81
N VAL A 144 -4.95 -8.03 10.53
CA VAL A 144 -6.34 -8.30 10.90
C VAL A 144 -6.90 -7.18 11.80
N GLU A 145 -6.14 -6.73 12.80
CA GLU A 145 -6.52 -5.60 13.67
C GLU A 145 -6.77 -4.32 12.85
N ARG A 146 -5.81 -3.90 12.04
CA ARG A 146 -5.93 -2.71 11.17
C ARG A 146 -7.08 -2.82 10.17
N THR A 147 -7.37 -4.03 9.69
CA THR A 147 -8.51 -4.31 8.80
C THR A 147 -9.84 -4.13 9.53
N ARG A 148 -9.94 -4.55 10.80
CA ARG A 148 -11.14 -4.30 11.63
C ARG A 148 -11.34 -2.81 11.90
N GLU A 149 -10.27 -2.09 12.21
CA GLU A 149 -10.33 -0.63 12.44
C GLU A 149 -10.79 0.14 11.20
N LEU A 150 -10.41 -0.31 10.00
CA LEU A 150 -10.87 0.27 8.75
C LEU A 150 -12.40 0.17 8.59
N LEU A 151 -13.00 -0.90 9.14
CA LEU A 151 -14.43 -1.17 9.12
C LEU A 151 -15.20 -0.53 10.27
N ALA A 152 -14.55 -0.25 11.40
CA ALA A 152 -15.16 0.49 12.51
C ALA A 152 -15.58 1.88 12.02
N GLU A 153 -16.82 2.31 12.31
CA GLU A 153 -17.26 3.67 11.97
C GLU A 153 -16.29 4.69 12.57
N PRO A 154 -15.99 5.80 11.88
CA PRO A 154 -15.26 6.88 12.52
C PRO A 154 -16.07 7.37 13.71
N THR A 155 -15.63 7.04 14.92
CA THR A 155 -16.12 7.65 16.15
C THR A 155 -15.76 9.13 16.10
N GLY A 156 -16.64 9.95 15.54
CA GLY A 156 -16.49 11.40 15.48
C GLY A 156 -16.37 12.00 14.07
N MET A 157 -17.39 11.81 13.24
CA MET A 157 -17.84 12.86 12.31
C MET A 157 -19.37 12.89 12.34
N ALA A 158 -19.90 13.24 13.52
CA ALA A 158 -21.25 13.75 13.65
C ALA A 158 -21.16 15.29 13.69
N ALA A 159 -21.96 15.92 12.83
CA ALA A 159 -22.17 17.35 12.57
C ALA A 159 -21.11 18.07 11.72
#